data_AF-A0A6P9EPT9-F1
#
_entry.id   AF-A0A6P9EPT9-F1
#
_cell.length_a   1.000
_cell.length_b   1.000
_cell.length_c   1.000
_cell.angle_alpha   90.00
_cell.angle_beta   90.00
_cell.angle_gamma   90.00
#
_symmetry.space_group_name_H-M   'P 1'
#
loop_
_entity.id
_entity.type
_entity.pdbx_description
1 polymer ?
#
loop_
_entity_poly.entity_id
_entity_poly.type
_entity_poly.pdbx_seq_one_letter_code
_entity_poly.pdbx_strand_id
1 'polypeptide(L)'
;MKSCKEVFIDQKFFEFRKENHRWWKIIESSHRVVKYIALDNEPMGWLGAMVRECAVSKGVHEFLRTRRIGDTVLMVRKGHNYNGNFMSLLEFGRDKRRGLIVVPEGRKGEGWRNFGDTLMELHASSGLCKRTRALCVVQADNLKMNRGDGGGVPSYSEVL
;
A
#
# COMPACT_ATOMS: atom_id res chain seq x y z
N MET A 1 4.80 4.65 13.09
CA MET A 1 4.51 3.21 12.98
C MET A 1 5.04 2.71 11.65
N LYS A 2 6.01 1.79 11.66
CA LYS A 2 6.46 1.10 10.43
C LYS A 2 5.33 0.16 10.05
N SER A 3 4.67 0.39 8.90
CA SER A 3 3.66 -0.54 8.40
C SER A 3 4.40 -1.63 7.63
N CYS A 4 4.20 -2.88 8.07
CA CYS A 4 4.73 -4.07 7.45
C CYS A 4 3.55 -5.04 7.28
N LYS A 5 3.32 -5.53 6.07
CA LYS A 5 2.35 -6.59 5.80
C LYS A 5 3.02 -7.65 4.96
N GLU A 6 2.65 -8.89 5.20
CA GLU A 6 3.30 -10.05 4.62
C GLU A 6 2.27 -10.92 3.91
N VAL A 7 2.65 -11.44 2.76
CA VAL A 7 1.82 -12.34 1.96
C VAL A 7 2.66 -13.52 1.50
N PHE A 8 2.19 -14.72 1.78
CA PHE A 8 2.82 -15.96 1.31
C PHE A 8 2.01 -16.55 0.16
N ILE A 9 2.67 -16.82 -0.97
CA ILE A 9 2.05 -17.36 -2.18
C ILE A 9 2.95 -18.47 -2.73
N ASP A 10 2.43 -19.69 -2.75
CA ASP A 10 3.14 -20.92 -3.11
C ASP A 10 4.44 -21.11 -2.32
N GLN A 11 5.61 -20.86 -2.93
CA GLN A 11 6.94 -20.97 -2.30
C GLN A 11 7.64 -19.61 -2.16
N LYS A 12 6.88 -18.52 -2.24
CA LYS A 12 7.39 -17.16 -2.20
C LYS A 12 6.76 -16.37 -1.08
N PHE A 13 7.58 -15.51 -0.51
CA PHE A 13 7.20 -14.59 0.55
C PHE A 13 7.30 -13.16 0.03
N PHE A 14 6.28 -12.36 0.29
CA PHE A 14 6.21 -10.96 -0.11
C PHE A 14 6.04 -10.06 1.11
N GLU A 15 6.98 -9.15 1.30
CA GLU A 15 6.93 -8.14 2.35
C GLU A 15 6.59 -6.77 1.75
N PHE A 16 5.56 -6.13 2.28
CA PHE A 16 5.16 -4.77 1.94
C PHE A 16 5.58 -3.84 3.04
N ARG A 17 6.69 -3.12 2.82
CA ARG A 17 7.32 -2.28 3.83
C ARG A 17 7.15 -0.80 3.52
N LYS A 18 6.61 -0.05 4.47
CA LYS A 18 6.59 1.41 4.39
C LYS A 18 7.93 1.98 4.85
N GLU A 19 8.74 2.50 3.93
CA GLU A 19 10.06 3.08 4.23
C GLU A 19 9.91 4.45 4.90
N ASN A 20 9.00 5.28 4.38
CA ASN A 20 8.72 6.61 4.90
C ASN A 20 7.31 7.08 4.52
N HIS A 21 7.02 8.37 4.66
CA HIS A 21 5.70 8.92 4.34
C HIS A 21 5.32 8.83 2.86
N ARG A 22 6.30 8.67 1.96
CA ARG A 22 6.11 8.67 0.50
C ARG A 22 6.22 7.28 -0.10
N TRP A 23 7.23 6.51 0.30
CA TRP A 23 7.67 5.32 -0.41
C TRP A 23 7.27 4.01 0.28
N TRP A 24 6.83 3.07 -0.55
CA TRP A 24 6.64 1.67 -0.23
C TRP A 24 7.66 0.82 -0.98
N LYS A 25 8.14 -0.22 -0.31
CA LYS A 25 8.99 -1.25 -0.88
C LYS A 25 8.24 -2.57 -0.86
N ILE A 26 8.17 -3.23 -1.99
CA ILE A 26 7.60 -4.58 -2.10
C ILE A 26 8.76 -5.53 -2.35
N ILE A 27 9.00 -6.42 -1.40
CA ILE A 27 10.15 -7.32 -1.40
C ILE A 27 9.64 -8.72 -1.69
N GLU A 28 10.13 -9.33 -2.76
CA GLU A 28 9.96 -10.75 -3.04
C GLU A 28 11.15 -11.51 -2.46
N SER A 29 10.88 -12.47 -1.58
CA SER A 29 11.86 -13.44 -1.10
C SER A 29 11.49 -14.83 -1.61
N SER A 30 12.45 -15.49 -2.25
CA SER A 30 12.37 -16.86 -2.74
C SER A 30 13.61 -17.63 -2.29
N HIS A 31 13.62 -18.96 -2.48
CA HIS A 31 14.70 -19.83 -1.98
C HIS A 31 16.14 -19.36 -2.30
N ARG A 32 16.35 -18.63 -3.41
CA ARG A 32 17.69 -18.21 -3.85
C ARG A 32 17.84 -16.71 -4.12
N VAL A 33 16.74 -15.96 -4.15
CA VAL A 33 16.78 -14.56 -4.60
C VAL A 33 15.82 -13.72 -3.78
N VAL A 34 16.33 -12.57 -3.36
CA VAL A 34 15.54 -11.45 -2.82
C VAL A 34 15.53 -10.35 -3.88
N LYS A 35 14.34 -9.90 -4.28
CA LYS A 35 14.13 -8.82 -5.25
C LYS A 35 13.18 -7.80 -4.65
N TYR A 36 13.17 -6.59 -5.20
CA TYR A 36 12.18 -5.61 -4.79
C TYR A 36 11.83 -4.65 -5.92
N ILE A 37 10.69 -3.98 -5.75
CA ILE A 37 10.32 -2.76 -6.44
C ILE A 37 9.98 -1.68 -5.40
N ALA A 38 10.19 -0.42 -5.75
CA ALA A 38 9.83 0.70 -4.88
C ALA A 38 8.91 1.67 -5.61
N LEU A 39 7.86 2.11 -4.92
CA LEU A 39 6.85 2.97 -5.51
C LEU A 39 6.22 3.87 -4.44
N ASP A 40 5.75 5.04 -4.86
CA ASP A 40 4.98 5.93 -4.00
C ASP A 40 3.51 5.51 -3.93
N ASN A 41 2.74 6.23 -3.10
CA ASN A 41 1.38 5.80 -2.77
C ASN A 41 0.43 5.79 -3.97
N GLU A 42 0.60 6.70 -4.93
CA GLU A 42 -0.31 6.83 -6.07
C GLU A 42 -0.14 5.67 -7.07
N PRO A 43 1.09 5.32 -7.53
CA PRO A 43 1.31 4.13 -8.33
C PRO A 43 0.99 2.82 -7.60
N MET A 44 1.01 2.80 -6.26
CA MET A 44 0.59 1.64 -5.49
C MET A 44 -0.89 1.32 -5.66
N GLY A 45 -1.74 2.36 -5.68
CA GLY A 45 -3.17 2.20 -5.95
C GLY A 45 -3.42 1.67 -7.36
N TRP A 46 -2.73 2.21 -8.35
CA TRP A 46 -2.81 1.71 -9.72
C TRP A 46 -2.31 0.27 -9.84
N LEU A 47 -1.19 -0.06 -9.20
CA LEU A 47 -0.65 -1.42 -9.20
C LEU A 47 -1.67 -2.42 -8.61
N GLY A 48 -2.30 -2.07 -7.49
CA GLY A 48 -3.34 -2.89 -6.88
C GLY A 48 -4.55 -3.11 -7.80
N ALA A 49 -5.02 -2.06 -8.48
CA ALA A 49 -6.10 -2.16 -9.45
C ALA A 49 -5.75 -3.07 -10.63
N MET A 50 -4.54 -2.93 -11.20
CA MET A 50 -4.10 -3.76 -12.33
C MET A 50 -3.88 -5.22 -11.94
N VAL A 51 -3.39 -5.51 -10.73
CA VAL A 51 -3.26 -6.88 -10.22
C VAL A 51 -4.64 -7.54 -10.11
N ARG A 52 -5.64 -6.82 -9.58
CA ARG A 52 -7.03 -7.32 -9.49
C ARG A 52 -7.65 -7.54 -10.87
N GLU A 53 -7.45 -6.62 -11.81
CA GLU A 53 -7.89 -6.77 -13.20
C GLU A 53 -7.24 -8.00 -13.86
N CYS A 54 -5.94 -8.18 -13.66
CA CYS A 54 -5.23 -9.35 -14.15
C CYS A 54 -5.79 -10.65 -13.55
N ALA A 55 -6.18 -10.66 -12.28
CA ALA A 55 -6.71 -11.84 -11.59
C ALA A 55 -8.05 -12.33 -12.15
N VAL A 56 -8.85 -11.44 -12.75
CA VAL A 56 -10.12 -11.80 -13.40
C VAL A 56 -9.98 -12.03 -14.90
N SER A 57 -8.84 -11.66 -15.50
CA SER A 57 -8.58 -11.86 -16.93
C SER A 57 -8.46 -13.34 -17.29
N LYS A 58 -9.29 -13.82 -18.24
CA LYS A 58 -9.29 -15.21 -18.70
C LYS A 58 -8.18 -15.52 -19.72
N GLY A 59 -7.65 -14.51 -20.43
CA GLY A 59 -6.54 -14.68 -21.38
C GLY A 59 -5.19 -14.82 -20.68
N VAL A 60 -4.42 -15.86 -21.01
CA VAL A 60 -3.07 -16.11 -20.44
C VAL A 60 -2.00 -15.20 -21.07
N HIS A 61 -2.22 -14.69 -22.29
CA HIS A 61 -1.18 -14.02 -23.08
C HIS A 61 -1.38 -12.53 -23.37
N GLU A 62 -2.47 -11.90 -22.93
CA GLU A 62 -2.83 -10.54 -23.37
C GLU A 62 -2.84 -9.48 -22.27
N PHE A 63 -2.57 -9.86 -21.02
CA PHE A 63 -2.56 -8.88 -19.95
C PHE A 63 -1.22 -8.16 -19.87
N LEU A 64 -1.18 -6.94 -20.40
CA LEU A 64 -0.11 -5.97 -20.26
C LEU A 64 -0.70 -4.60 -19.88
N ARG A 65 -0.21 -4.03 -18.79
CA ARG A 65 -0.55 -2.68 -18.37
C ARG A 65 0.73 -1.94 -18.01
N THR A 66 0.86 -0.72 -18.51
CA THR A 66 2.03 0.12 -18.28
C THR A 66 1.61 1.48 -17.77
N ARG A 67 2.39 2.04 -16.86
CA ARG A 67 2.19 3.39 -16.36
C ARG A 67 3.51 4.12 -16.26
N ARG A 68 3.58 5.30 -16.87
CA ARG A 68 4.73 6.20 -16.78
C ARG A 68 4.52 7.22 -15.66
N ILE A 69 5.52 7.38 -14.80
CA ILE A 69 5.59 8.34 -13.70
C ILE A 69 6.93 9.06 -13.81
N GLY A 70 6.91 10.25 -14.43
CA GLY A 70 8.14 10.96 -14.79
C GLY A 70 9.05 10.10 -15.66
N ASP A 71 10.27 9.83 -15.18
CA ASP A 71 11.26 8.99 -15.85
C ASP A 71 11.20 7.51 -15.46
N THR A 72 10.18 7.11 -14.70
CA THR A 72 9.98 5.72 -14.28
C THR A 72 8.79 5.12 -15.02
N VAL A 73 8.90 3.86 -15.45
CA VAL A 73 7.80 3.09 -16.04
C VAL A 73 7.54 1.87 -15.18
N LEU A 74 6.30 1.73 -14.71
CA LEU A 74 5.80 0.52 -14.09
C LEU A 74 5.09 -0.34 -15.13
N MET A 75 5.28 -1.64 -15.06
CA MET A 75 4.65 -2.59 -15.98
C MET A 75 4.13 -3.80 -15.20
N VAL A 76 2.89 -4.18 -15.49
CA VAL A 76 2.24 -5.39 -15.02
C VAL A 76 2.02 -6.28 -16.23
N ARG A 77 2.58 -7.50 -16.19
CA ARG A 77 2.48 -8.44 -17.30
C ARG A 77 2.14 -9.84 -16.78
N LYS A 78 1.14 -10.48 -17.39
CA LYS A 78 0.86 -11.91 -17.14
C LYS A 78 1.78 -12.79 -17.99
N GLY A 79 2.13 -13.95 -17.44
CA GLY A 79 2.97 -14.93 -18.09
C GLY A 79 2.59 -16.35 -17.67
N HIS A 80 3.15 -17.31 -18.39
CA HIS A 80 2.96 -18.74 -18.17
C HIS A 80 4.28 -19.47 -18.42
N ASN A 81 4.58 -20.46 -17.60
CA ASN A 81 5.68 -21.40 -17.83
C ASN A 81 5.29 -22.79 -17.32
N TYR A 82 6.23 -23.73 -17.33
CA TYR A 82 6.04 -25.10 -16.84
C TYR A 82 5.47 -25.17 -15.40
N ASN A 83 5.75 -24.18 -14.55
CA ASN A 83 5.26 -24.12 -13.17
C ASN A 83 3.88 -23.45 -13.04
N GLY A 84 3.23 -23.10 -14.17
CA GLY A 84 1.92 -22.47 -14.22
C GLY A 84 1.96 -20.97 -14.53
N ASN A 85 0.86 -20.29 -14.22
CA ASN A 85 0.72 -18.87 -14.50
C ASN A 85 1.39 -18.00 -13.43
N PHE A 86 1.91 -16.86 -13.87
CA PHE A 86 2.50 -15.87 -12.99
C PHE A 86 2.25 -14.46 -13.50
N MET A 87 2.47 -13.47 -12.63
CA MET A 87 2.43 -12.06 -12.94
C MET A 87 3.79 -11.44 -12.64
N SER A 88 4.34 -10.71 -13.60
CA SER A 88 5.57 -9.94 -13.44
C SER A 88 5.23 -8.48 -13.21
N LEU A 89 5.81 -7.90 -12.16
CA LEU A 89 5.74 -6.48 -11.84
C LEU A 89 7.12 -5.88 -12.04
N LEU A 90 7.27 -5.01 -13.04
CA LEU A 90 8.55 -4.44 -13.43
C LEU A 90 8.59 -2.95 -13.14
N GLU A 91 9.72 -2.48 -12.65
CA GLU A 91 10.07 -1.07 -12.52
C GLU A 91 11.24 -0.78 -13.47
N PHE A 92 11.05 0.16 -14.40
CA PHE A 92 12.08 0.69 -15.27
C PHE A 92 12.38 2.13 -14.88
N GLY A 93 13.66 2.49 -14.78
CA GLY A 93 14.09 3.89 -14.74
C GLY A 93 14.36 4.41 -16.16
N ARG A 94 15.02 5.57 -16.25
CA ARG A 94 15.33 6.24 -17.52
C ARG A 94 16.00 5.32 -18.55
N ASP A 95 17.02 4.55 -18.15
CA ASP A 95 17.85 3.80 -19.09
C ASP A 95 17.89 2.29 -18.84
N LYS A 96 17.36 1.81 -17.70
CA LYS A 96 17.45 0.39 -17.32
C LYS A 96 16.31 -0.07 -16.42
N ARG A 97 16.09 -1.38 -16.41
CA ARG A 97 15.23 -2.03 -15.42
C ARG A 97 15.82 -1.85 -14.02
N ARG A 98 15.04 -1.30 -13.10
CA ARG A 98 15.38 -1.12 -11.68
C ARG A 98 14.98 -2.32 -10.83
N GLY A 99 13.80 -2.88 -11.11
CA GLY A 99 13.25 -3.97 -10.31
C GLY A 99 12.33 -4.88 -11.11
N LEU A 100 12.22 -6.12 -10.64
CA LEU A 100 11.28 -7.12 -11.13
C LEU A 100 10.91 -8.00 -9.95
N ILE A 101 9.61 -8.12 -9.69
CA ILE A 101 9.08 -9.18 -8.82
C ILE A 101 8.10 -10.06 -9.59
N VAL A 102 8.03 -11.34 -9.23
CA VAL A 102 7.19 -12.34 -9.90
C VAL A 102 6.26 -13.01 -8.89
N VAL A 103 4.97 -12.73 -9.04
CA VAL A 103 3.88 -13.23 -8.20
C VAL A 103 3.23 -14.45 -8.87
N PRO A 104 3.37 -15.66 -8.31
CA PRO A 104 2.65 -16.83 -8.81
C PRO A 104 1.13 -16.62 -8.71
N GLU A 105 0.37 -17.30 -9.58
CA GLU A 105 -1.10 -17.27 -9.50
C GLU A 105 -1.62 -17.74 -8.12
N GLY A 106 -0.91 -18.69 -7.51
CA GLY A 106 -1.38 -19.42 -6.36
C GLY A 106 -2.58 -20.32 -6.70
N ARG A 107 -3.13 -20.95 -5.67
CA ARG A 107 -4.26 -21.87 -5.83
C ARG A 107 -5.48 -21.15 -6.41
N LYS A 108 -5.90 -21.50 -7.64
CA LYS A 108 -7.10 -20.96 -8.32
C LYS A 108 -7.14 -19.41 -8.33
N GLY A 109 -6.00 -18.76 -8.53
CA GLY A 109 -5.88 -17.29 -8.56
C GLY A 109 -5.94 -16.58 -7.21
N GLU A 110 -5.97 -17.32 -6.09
CA GLU A 110 -5.99 -16.73 -4.73
C GLU A 110 -4.75 -15.87 -4.46
N GLY A 111 -3.59 -16.25 -5.01
CA GLY A 111 -2.34 -15.51 -4.84
C GLY A 111 -2.44 -14.09 -5.40
N TRP A 112 -2.91 -13.95 -6.63
CA TRP A 112 -3.10 -12.63 -7.26
C TRP A 112 -4.18 -11.79 -6.56
N ARG A 113 -5.30 -12.39 -6.15
CA ARG A 113 -6.35 -11.67 -5.43
C ARG A 113 -5.84 -11.12 -4.10
N ASN A 114 -5.22 -11.97 -3.28
CA ASN A 114 -4.67 -11.57 -1.98
C ASN A 114 -3.58 -10.49 -2.12
N PHE A 115 -2.71 -10.62 -3.12
CA PHE A 115 -1.68 -9.63 -3.41
C PHE A 115 -2.28 -8.27 -3.80
N GLY A 116 -3.28 -8.27 -4.69
CA GLY A 116 -3.98 -7.05 -5.12
C GLY A 116 -4.78 -6.40 -3.99
N ASP A 117 -5.45 -7.20 -3.16
CA ASP A 117 -6.19 -6.72 -1.99
C ASP A 117 -5.27 -6.06 -0.96
N THR A 118 -4.13 -6.69 -0.69
CA THR A 118 -3.09 -6.14 0.18
C THR A 118 -2.60 -4.79 -0.32
N LEU A 119 -2.31 -4.64 -1.62
CA LEU A 119 -1.92 -3.36 -2.21
C LEU A 119 -2.98 -2.26 -2.01
N MET A 120 -4.25 -2.60 -2.22
CA MET A 120 -5.36 -1.64 -2.11
C MET A 120 -5.62 -1.22 -0.67
N GLU A 121 -5.51 -2.15 0.29
CA GLU A 121 -5.60 -1.86 1.72
C GLU A 121 -4.48 -0.93 2.18
N LEU A 122 -3.24 -1.21 1.79
CA LEU A 122 -2.09 -0.38 2.14
C LEU A 122 -2.18 1.01 1.49
N HIS A 123 -2.75 1.10 0.29
CA HIS A 123 -2.99 2.37 -0.40
C HIS A 123 -4.02 3.22 0.35
N ALA A 124 -5.14 2.62 0.77
CA ALA A 124 -6.19 3.28 1.54
C ALA A 124 -5.69 3.74 2.93
N SER A 125 -4.91 2.91 3.62
CA SER A 125 -4.34 3.24 4.94
C SER A 125 -3.40 4.45 4.91
N SER A 126 -2.74 4.69 3.78
CA SER A 126 -1.88 5.86 3.60
C SER A 126 -2.67 7.17 3.47
N GLY A 127 -3.95 7.11 3.05
CA GLY A 127 -4.88 8.25 3.07
C GLY A 127 -5.47 8.51 4.46
N LEU A 128 -5.80 7.45 5.21
CA LEU A 128 -6.31 7.56 6.58
C LEU A 128 -5.32 8.27 7.51
N CYS A 129 -4.00 8.01 7.37
CA CYS A 129 -2.96 8.71 8.15
C CYS A 129 -2.94 10.24 7.92
N LYS A 130 -3.39 10.73 6.75
CA LYS A 130 -3.52 12.18 6.51
C LYS A 130 -4.76 12.77 7.20
N ARG A 131 -5.88 12.03 7.20
CA ARG A 131 -7.13 12.45 7.87
C ARG A 131 -7.04 12.38 9.39
N THR A 132 -6.44 11.33 9.95
CA THR A 132 -6.22 11.26 11.40
C THR A 132 -5.23 12.31 11.86
N ARG A 133 -4.14 12.60 11.12
CA ARG A 133 -3.28 13.75 11.46
C ARG A 133 -4.03 15.08 11.47
N ALA A 134 -4.94 15.32 10.52
CA ALA A 134 -5.77 16.52 10.53
C ALA A 134 -6.68 16.57 11.78
N LEU A 135 -7.35 15.47 12.13
CA LEU A 135 -8.16 15.38 13.36
C LEU A 135 -7.30 15.57 14.63
N CYS A 136 -6.11 14.97 14.70
CA CYS A 136 -5.20 15.10 15.84
C CYS A 136 -4.68 16.54 16.01
N VAL A 137 -4.41 17.26 14.93
CA VAL A 137 -4.01 18.68 14.98
C VAL A 137 -5.18 19.53 15.50
N VAL A 138 -6.39 19.33 14.97
CA VAL A 138 -7.59 20.04 15.44
C VAL A 138 -7.90 19.73 16.92
N GLN A 139 -7.61 18.52 17.40
CA GLN A 139 -7.85 18.15 18.81
C GLN A 139 -6.76 18.70 19.75
N ALA A 140 -5.52 18.86 19.28
CA ALA A 140 -4.42 19.43 20.06
C ALA A 140 -4.57 20.93 20.30
N ASP A 141 -5.18 21.66 19.35
CA ASP A 141 -5.47 23.08 19.50
C ASP A 141 -6.61 23.36 20.51
N ASN A 142 -7.49 22.38 20.75
CA ASN A 142 -8.61 22.49 21.69
C ASN A 142 -8.27 22.12 23.16
N LEU A 143 -7.03 21.75 23.47
CA LEU A 143 -6.60 21.35 24.83
C LEU A 143 -5.80 22.43 25.59
N LYS A 144 -5.79 23.68 25.12
CA LYS A 144 -5.31 24.83 25.89
C LYS A 144 -6.50 25.66 26.35
N MET A 145 -6.50 26.04 27.63
CA MET A 145 -7.56 26.71 28.43
C MET A 145 -8.44 25.69 29.19
N ASN A 146 -8.52 25.61 30.53
CA ASN A 146 -8.27 26.59 31.59
C ASN A 146 -7.70 25.90 32.85
N ARG A 147 -6.65 26.49 33.44
CA ARG A 147 -6.32 26.33 34.87
C ARG A 147 -6.65 27.65 35.57
N GLY A 148 -7.32 27.56 36.71
CA GLY A 148 -7.74 28.65 37.59
C GLY A 148 -9.08 28.23 38.21
N ASP A 149 -9.12 27.52 39.34
CA ASP A 149 -8.72 27.89 40.71
C ASP A 149 -9.59 29.01 41.31
N GLY A 150 -10.11 28.76 42.52
CA GLY A 150 -10.80 29.75 43.36
C GLY A 150 -12.28 29.47 43.65
N GLY A 151 -12.57 28.99 44.86
CA GLY A 151 -13.92 28.76 45.38
C GLY A 151 -14.67 30.02 45.88
N GLY A 152 -15.97 29.84 46.14
CA GLY A 152 -16.85 30.82 46.80
C GLY A 152 -18.30 30.32 46.82
N VAL A 153 -18.85 30.11 48.02
CA VAL A 153 -20.24 29.69 48.34
C VAL A 153 -21.16 30.93 48.41
N PRO A 154 -22.50 30.84 48.19
CA PRO A 154 -23.29 31.89 47.54
C PRO A 154 -24.02 32.84 48.52
N SER A 155 -24.31 34.05 48.04
CA SER A 155 -25.14 35.05 48.73
C SER A 155 -26.46 35.24 47.98
N TYR A 156 -27.58 34.94 48.65
CA TYR A 156 -28.93 35.30 48.22
C TYR A 156 -29.21 36.76 48.58
N SER A 157 -29.72 37.53 47.64
CA SER A 157 -30.36 38.82 47.92
C SER A 157 -31.76 38.82 47.33
N GLU A 158 -32.69 39.24 48.19
CA GLU A 158 -34.15 39.29 48.03
C GLU A 158 -34.59 40.12 46.80
N VAL A 159 -35.71 39.70 46.23
CA VAL A 159 -36.45 40.39 45.17
C VAL A 159 -37.46 41.32 45.88
N LEU A 160 -37.53 42.58 45.44
CA LEU A 160 -38.63 43.49 45.76
C LEU A 160 -39.92 43.06 45.05
#